data_AF-A0A9X3CY86-F1
#
_entry.id   AF-A0A9X3CY86-F1
#
_cell.length_a   1.000
_cell.length_b   1.000
_cell.length_c   1.000
_cell.angle_alpha   90.00
_cell.angle_beta   90.00
_cell.angle_gamma   90.00
#
_symmetry.space_group_name_H-M   'P 1'
#
loop_
_entity.id
_entity.type
_entity.pdbx_description
1 polymer ?
#
loop_
_entity_poly.entity_id
_entity_poly.type
_entity_poly.pdbx_seq_one_letter_code
_entity_poly.pdbx_strand_id
1 'polypeptide(L)'
;AIVTVVDNELPTLSLQNITRKLTSIDGLTVPATEFISTVNDNCSYTITPANFTFDCTDVGSQQVSITAKDGAGNEVTKNAQITIENPDALVEPSEGNTVVSSPGNYTVVDSNLLIHLSDNVDGATVSINENFHTGDELRLATGFTLPSGVTSNYSASTGVLTLSGTMTSQELQSIFQNIQFRTSSSNVLEREVVFNIGGGVSNSDNDHYYEYVSGAFTWEQARADAATKTLNGLQGYLATVTSASENEFITTKLSDDGWLGGSDSYTQINSALGSSLYANQTEAEAKNSRQLSTMQKF
;
A
#
# COMPACT_ATOMS: atom_id res chain seq x y z
N ALA A 1 13.20 -38.08 -56.72
CA ALA A 1 13.35 -38.23 -55.25
C ALA A 1 12.69 -37.03 -54.60
N ILE A 2 12.07 -37.19 -53.42
CA ILE A 2 11.62 -36.07 -52.60
C ILE A 2 12.72 -35.81 -51.58
N VAL A 3 13.15 -34.55 -51.43
CA VAL A 3 14.07 -34.12 -50.38
C VAL A 3 13.24 -33.42 -49.32
N THR A 4 13.17 -33.99 -48.12
CA THR A 4 12.61 -33.33 -46.94
C THR A 4 13.73 -32.62 -46.21
N VAL A 5 13.71 -31.28 -46.21
CA VAL A 5 14.53 -30.49 -45.29
C VAL A 5 13.88 -30.58 -43.91
N VAL A 6 14.68 -30.93 -42.90
CA VAL A 6 14.26 -30.99 -41.50
C VAL A 6 15.17 -30.05 -40.73
N ASP A 7 14.57 -29.12 -39.99
CA ASP A 7 15.32 -28.29 -39.07
C ASP A 7 15.56 -29.03 -37.75
N ASN A 8 16.75 -28.87 -37.19
CA ASN A 8 17.16 -29.43 -35.91
C ASN A 8 18.04 -28.44 -35.12
N GLU A 9 18.15 -27.18 -35.57
CA GLU A 9 18.84 -26.14 -34.82
C GLU A 9 17.95 -25.69 -33.66
N LEU A 10 18.51 -25.54 -32.46
CA LEU A 10 17.75 -25.05 -31.32
C LEU A 10 17.78 -23.51 -31.31
N PRO A 11 16.66 -22.84 -30.96
CA PRO A 11 16.68 -21.40 -30.74
C PRO A 11 17.76 -21.02 -29.71
N THR A 12 18.37 -19.86 -29.93
CA THR A 12 19.24 -19.23 -28.94
C THR A 12 18.43 -18.25 -28.10
N LEU A 13 18.43 -18.44 -26.79
CA LEU A 13 17.76 -17.57 -25.82
C LEU A 13 18.76 -17.14 -24.75
N SER A 14 18.81 -15.85 -24.43
CA SER A 14 19.53 -15.29 -23.28
C SER A 14 18.59 -14.37 -22.53
N LEU A 15 18.64 -14.49 -21.20
CA LEU A 15 17.79 -13.71 -20.31
C LEU A 15 18.64 -12.78 -19.43
N GLN A 16 17.97 -11.78 -18.84
CA GLN A 16 18.47 -10.91 -17.80
C GLN A 16 17.52 -10.93 -16.61
N ASN A 17 18.05 -10.68 -15.41
CA ASN A 17 17.22 -10.43 -14.24
C ASN A 17 16.73 -8.98 -14.27
N ILE A 18 15.55 -8.72 -13.69
CA ILE A 18 14.96 -7.38 -13.62
C ILE A 18 14.43 -7.07 -12.22
N THR A 19 14.23 -5.79 -11.92
CA THR A 19 13.55 -5.32 -10.71
C THR A 19 12.33 -4.50 -11.12
N ARG A 20 11.20 -4.68 -10.44
CA ARG A 20 9.97 -3.91 -10.67
C ARG A 20 9.31 -3.62 -9.33
N LYS A 21 8.74 -2.42 -9.18
CA LYS A 21 7.84 -2.07 -8.08
C LYS A 21 6.41 -2.44 -8.45
N LEU A 22 5.61 -2.84 -7.47
CA LEU A 22 4.15 -2.85 -7.61
C LEU A 22 3.65 -1.40 -7.69
N THR A 23 2.68 -1.14 -8.55
CA THR A 23 2.09 0.20 -8.75
C THR A 23 0.62 0.29 -8.35
N SER A 24 -0.01 -0.83 -8.00
CA SER A 24 -1.43 -0.97 -7.67
C SER A 24 -1.70 -2.34 -7.04
N ILE A 25 -2.77 -2.46 -6.25
CA ILE A 25 -3.14 -3.75 -5.64
C ILE A 25 -3.66 -4.78 -6.66
N ASP A 26 -4.08 -4.31 -7.84
CA ASP A 26 -4.45 -5.15 -9.01
C ASP A 26 -3.27 -5.94 -9.59
N GLY A 27 -2.08 -5.78 -9.02
CA GLY A 27 -0.85 -6.44 -9.43
C GLY A 27 -0.12 -5.74 -10.57
N LEU A 28 0.97 -6.37 -10.99
CA LEU A 28 1.87 -5.94 -12.05
C LEU A 28 1.90 -7.00 -13.14
N THR A 29 1.56 -6.62 -14.39
CA THR A 29 1.77 -7.48 -15.56
C THR A 29 3.09 -7.13 -16.23
N VAL A 30 4.01 -8.09 -16.32
CA VAL A 30 5.34 -7.93 -16.93
C VAL A 30 5.44 -8.76 -18.21
N PRO A 31 5.62 -8.14 -19.39
CA PRO A 31 5.89 -8.84 -20.63
C PRO A 31 7.19 -9.67 -20.55
N ALA A 32 7.15 -10.91 -21.06
CA ALA A 32 8.32 -11.80 -21.08
C ALA A 32 9.51 -11.20 -21.86
N THR A 33 9.24 -10.29 -22.80
CA THR A 33 10.26 -9.54 -23.55
C THR A 33 11.19 -8.70 -22.67
N GLU A 34 10.75 -8.24 -21.49
CA GLU A 34 11.60 -7.45 -20.58
C GLU A 34 12.77 -8.27 -20.00
N PHE A 35 12.59 -9.58 -19.90
CA PHE A 35 13.62 -10.52 -19.46
C PHE A 35 14.57 -10.94 -20.58
N ILE A 36 14.26 -10.68 -21.85
CA ILE A 36 15.03 -11.23 -22.99
C ILE A 36 16.13 -10.24 -23.39
N SER A 37 17.39 -10.64 -23.20
CA SER A 37 18.56 -9.88 -23.66
C SER A 37 18.92 -10.22 -25.12
N THR A 38 18.75 -11.48 -25.52
CA THR A 38 18.81 -11.91 -26.93
C THR A 38 17.88 -13.10 -27.16
N VAL A 39 17.14 -13.10 -28.27
CA VAL A 39 16.56 -14.31 -28.84
C VAL A 39 16.78 -14.31 -30.35
N ASN A 40 17.35 -15.40 -30.87
CA ASN A 40 17.56 -15.60 -32.31
C ASN A 40 17.36 -17.07 -32.66
N ASP A 41 16.86 -17.30 -33.85
CA ASP A 41 16.72 -18.62 -34.47
C ASP A 41 16.98 -18.47 -35.98
N ASN A 42 17.25 -19.57 -36.69
CA ASN A 42 17.42 -19.53 -38.15
C ASN A 42 16.06 -19.38 -38.88
N CYS A 43 14.96 -19.68 -38.17
CA CYS A 43 13.57 -19.62 -38.60
C CYS A 43 12.76 -18.62 -37.74
N SER A 44 11.45 -18.60 -37.90
CA SER A 44 10.54 -17.85 -37.02
C SER A 44 10.40 -18.55 -35.66
N TYR A 45 10.50 -17.79 -34.57
CA TYR A 45 10.31 -18.27 -33.21
C TYR A 45 9.09 -17.64 -32.51
N THR A 46 8.68 -18.26 -31.40
CA THR A 46 7.63 -17.80 -30.48
C THR A 46 8.15 -17.84 -29.04
N ILE A 47 7.60 -17.00 -28.16
CA ILE A 47 7.95 -16.92 -26.73
C ILE A 47 6.75 -17.35 -25.90
N THR A 48 6.96 -18.21 -24.91
CA THR A 48 5.92 -18.66 -23.97
C THR A 48 6.45 -18.69 -22.53
N PRO A 49 5.70 -18.17 -21.52
CA PRO A 49 4.47 -17.37 -21.67
C PRO A 49 4.78 -15.97 -22.26
N ALA A 50 3.73 -15.26 -22.69
CA ALA A 50 3.89 -13.89 -23.23
C ALA A 50 4.04 -12.83 -22.13
N ASN A 51 3.41 -13.04 -20.97
CA ASN A 51 3.43 -12.16 -19.81
C ASN A 51 3.48 -12.98 -18.52
N PHE A 52 3.94 -12.34 -17.45
CA PHE A 52 3.83 -12.80 -16.06
C PHE A 52 3.00 -11.80 -15.27
N THR A 53 2.30 -12.24 -14.24
CA THR A 53 1.52 -11.40 -13.32
C THR A 53 2.04 -11.60 -11.91
N PHE A 54 2.23 -10.51 -11.17
CA PHE A 54 2.71 -10.50 -9.78
C PHE A 54 1.80 -9.65 -8.91
N ASP A 55 1.60 -10.00 -7.65
CA ASP A 55 0.85 -9.20 -6.69
C ASP A 55 1.63 -8.99 -5.37
N CYS A 56 0.97 -8.44 -4.34
CA CYS A 56 1.58 -8.17 -3.04
C CYS A 56 2.08 -9.44 -2.31
N THR A 57 1.65 -10.64 -2.72
CA THR A 57 2.16 -11.93 -2.20
C THR A 57 3.48 -12.35 -2.87
N ASP A 58 3.83 -11.76 -4.00
CA ASP A 58 5.05 -12.04 -4.77
C ASP A 58 6.24 -11.13 -4.41
N VAL A 59 6.10 -10.23 -3.43
CA VAL A 59 7.17 -9.32 -2.99
C VAL A 59 8.44 -10.10 -2.61
N GLY A 60 9.59 -9.66 -3.13
CA GLY A 60 10.87 -10.36 -3.05
C GLY A 60 11.32 -10.96 -4.40
N SER A 61 12.24 -11.93 -4.35
CA SER A 61 12.83 -12.54 -5.54
C SER A 61 11.99 -13.71 -6.04
N GLN A 62 11.33 -13.55 -7.19
CA GLN A 62 10.57 -14.60 -7.87
C GLN A 62 11.33 -15.13 -9.10
N GLN A 63 11.21 -16.44 -9.33
CA GLN A 63 11.80 -17.08 -10.51
C GLN A 63 10.77 -17.26 -11.62
N VAL A 64 11.06 -16.71 -12.79
CA VAL A 64 10.29 -16.94 -14.02
C VAL A 64 10.99 -17.95 -14.93
N SER A 65 10.21 -18.64 -15.77
CA SER A 65 10.71 -19.55 -16.80
C SER A 65 10.14 -19.16 -18.16
N ILE A 66 11.02 -19.00 -19.15
CA ILE A 66 10.69 -18.53 -20.50
C ILE A 66 11.20 -19.55 -21.51
N THR A 67 10.31 -19.97 -22.40
CA THR A 67 10.61 -20.89 -23.50
C THR A 67 10.56 -20.15 -24.83
N ALA A 68 11.62 -20.30 -25.64
CA ALA A 68 11.62 -19.94 -27.06
C ALA A 68 11.45 -21.21 -27.90
N LYS A 69 10.52 -21.17 -28.85
CA LYS A 69 10.15 -22.29 -29.73
C LYS A 69 10.17 -21.88 -31.20
N ASP A 70 10.86 -22.61 -32.05
CA ASP A 70 10.89 -22.36 -33.50
C ASP A 70 9.63 -22.89 -34.24
N GLY A 71 9.62 -22.75 -35.57
CA GLY A 71 8.56 -23.29 -36.43
C GLY A 71 8.62 -24.81 -36.66
N ALA A 72 9.72 -25.49 -36.32
CA ALA A 72 9.90 -26.93 -36.50
C ALA A 72 9.53 -27.74 -35.23
N GLY A 73 9.46 -27.09 -34.07
CA GLY A 73 9.17 -27.69 -32.77
C GLY A 73 10.37 -27.77 -31.82
N ASN A 74 11.53 -27.22 -32.19
CA ASN A 74 12.71 -27.12 -31.33
C ASN A 74 12.47 -26.07 -30.24
N GLU A 75 12.84 -26.39 -29.00
CA GLU A 75 12.58 -25.55 -27.83
C GLU A 75 13.84 -25.35 -26.98
N VAL A 76 14.02 -24.14 -26.46
CA VAL A 76 14.95 -23.83 -25.38
C VAL A 76 14.20 -23.12 -24.25
N THR A 77 14.40 -23.59 -23.02
CA THR A 77 13.84 -22.96 -21.82
C THR A 77 14.97 -22.42 -20.95
N LYS A 78 14.82 -21.18 -20.47
CA LYS A 78 15.72 -20.58 -19.47
C LYS A 78 14.93 -19.88 -18.37
N ASN A 79 15.56 -19.76 -17.21
CA ASN A 79 14.98 -19.08 -16.06
C ASN A 79 15.68 -17.75 -15.82
N ALA A 80 14.94 -16.77 -15.28
CA ALA A 80 15.44 -15.49 -14.82
C ALA A 80 14.82 -15.17 -13.45
N GLN A 81 15.43 -14.22 -12.73
CA GLN A 81 14.86 -13.69 -11.49
C GLN A 81 14.21 -12.33 -11.76
N ILE A 82 13.06 -12.09 -11.15
CA ILE A 82 12.50 -10.75 -10.95
C ILE A 82 12.49 -10.46 -9.46
N THR A 83 13.01 -9.29 -9.06
CA THR A 83 12.75 -8.75 -7.73
C THR A 83 11.52 -7.87 -7.81
N ILE A 84 10.46 -8.27 -7.12
CA ILE A 84 9.27 -7.46 -6.88
C ILE A 84 9.53 -6.64 -5.61
N GLU A 85 9.51 -5.33 -5.75
CA GLU A 85 9.60 -4.36 -4.66
C GLU A 85 8.19 -3.85 -4.29
N ASN A 86 8.01 -3.45 -3.03
CA ASN A 86 6.81 -2.74 -2.58
C ASN A 86 6.57 -1.47 -3.43
N PRO A 87 5.32 -0.98 -3.49
CA PRO A 87 5.08 0.39 -3.94
C PRO A 87 5.85 1.38 -3.05
N ASP A 88 6.21 2.54 -3.60
CA ASP A 88 6.76 3.63 -2.79
C ASP A 88 5.72 4.14 -1.80
N ALA A 89 6.11 4.37 -0.55
CA ALA A 89 5.23 4.90 0.48
C ALA A 89 4.69 6.28 0.05
N LEU A 90 3.37 6.50 0.16
CA LEU A 90 2.75 7.74 -0.31
C LEU A 90 3.27 8.98 0.43
N VAL A 91 3.74 8.79 1.67
CA VAL A 91 4.52 9.74 2.46
C VAL A 91 5.91 9.16 2.69
N GLU A 92 6.95 9.90 2.33
CA GLU A 92 8.35 9.53 2.58
C GLU A 92 9.00 10.61 3.46
N PRO A 93 9.01 10.44 4.79
CA PRO A 93 9.77 11.30 5.70
C PRO A 93 11.27 11.03 5.58
N SER A 94 12.07 12.08 5.78
CA SER A 94 13.53 11.98 5.84
C SER A 94 13.98 11.28 7.12
N GLU A 95 15.05 10.47 7.03
CA GLU A 95 15.59 9.72 8.16
C GLU A 95 15.78 10.60 9.41
N GLY A 96 15.07 10.25 10.49
CA GLY A 96 15.16 10.91 11.80
C GLY A 96 14.33 12.19 11.97
N ASN A 97 13.73 12.76 10.91
CA ASN A 97 13.02 14.04 11.00
C ASN A 97 11.58 13.94 11.55
N THR A 98 11.02 12.75 11.70
CA THR A 98 9.74 12.54 12.41
C THR A 98 9.89 12.64 13.93
N VAL A 99 11.11 12.57 14.46
CA VAL A 99 11.39 12.58 15.90
C VAL A 99 11.83 13.97 16.35
N VAL A 100 11.07 14.59 17.25
CA VAL A 100 11.32 15.96 17.71
C VAL A 100 11.58 16.03 19.22
N SER A 101 12.67 16.67 19.61
CA SER A 101 13.13 16.78 21.00
C SER A 101 12.78 18.14 21.61
N SER A 102 11.89 18.11 22.60
CA SER A 102 11.36 19.23 23.42
C SER A 102 11.73 20.67 23.01
N PRO A 103 11.26 21.18 21.85
CA PRO A 103 11.71 22.48 21.35
C PRO A 103 10.82 23.58 21.94
N GLY A 104 11.44 24.48 22.71
CA GLY A 104 10.74 25.64 23.32
C GLY A 104 10.36 26.74 22.32
N ASN A 105 10.88 26.66 21.09
CA ASN A 105 10.48 27.47 19.94
C ASN A 105 9.93 26.54 18.85
N TYR A 106 9.18 27.08 17.89
CA TYR A 106 8.71 26.28 16.76
C TYR A 106 9.87 25.88 15.84
N THR A 107 10.03 24.59 15.61
CA THR A 107 10.97 23.99 14.65
C THR A 107 10.19 23.27 13.57
N VAL A 108 10.60 23.40 12.31
CA VAL A 108 10.06 22.55 11.23
C VAL A 108 10.32 21.09 11.59
N VAL A 109 9.32 20.23 11.39
CA VAL A 109 9.44 18.79 11.65
C VAL A 109 10.34 18.16 10.59
N ASP A 110 9.89 18.16 9.34
CA ASP A 110 10.70 17.71 8.21
C ASP A 110 10.55 18.65 7.01
N SER A 111 11.60 19.38 6.65
CA SER A 111 11.59 20.27 5.46
C SER A 111 11.82 19.54 4.14
N ASN A 112 12.20 18.27 4.17
CA ASN A 112 12.64 17.51 3.00
C ASN A 112 11.69 16.35 2.64
N LEU A 113 10.65 16.11 3.45
CA LEU A 113 9.61 15.10 3.24
C LEU A 113 9.06 15.12 1.81
N LEU A 114 8.89 13.94 1.21
CA LEU A 114 8.33 13.77 -0.13
C LEU A 114 6.92 13.15 -0.08
N ILE A 115 6.10 13.47 -1.10
CA ILE A 115 4.77 12.90 -1.29
C ILE A 115 4.70 12.25 -2.67
N HIS A 116 4.33 10.96 -2.70
CA HIS A 116 4.29 10.15 -3.92
C HIS A 116 2.85 9.88 -4.40
N LEU A 117 2.04 10.94 -4.44
CA LEU A 117 0.68 10.89 -5.00
C LEU A 117 0.65 11.19 -6.51
N SER A 118 -0.05 10.35 -7.26
CA SER A 118 -0.48 10.56 -8.65
C SER A 118 -1.80 11.33 -8.76
N ASP A 119 -2.68 11.16 -7.77
CA ASP A 119 -4.00 11.80 -7.71
C ASP A 119 -4.08 12.91 -6.64
N ASN A 120 -5.13 13.72 -6.70
CA ASN A 120 -5.44 14.66 -5.62
C ASN A 120 -5.99 13.90 -4.39
N VAL A 121 -5.68 14.40 -3.19
CA VAL A 121 -6.29 13.93 -1.95
C VAL A 121 -7.32 14.94 -1.43
N ASP A 122 -8.37 14.46 -0.75
CA ASP A 122 -9.20 15.32 0.11
C ASP A 122 -8.79 15.16 1.58
N GLY A 123 -8.23 16.23 2.16
CA GLY A 123 -7.74 16.25 3.54
C GLY A 123 -6.43 15.50 3.80
N ALA A 124 -5.93 15.66 5.03
CA ALA A 124 -4.75 14.99 5.56
C ALA A 124 -4.69 15.19 7.09
N THR A 125 -3.86 14.43 7.80
CA THR A 125 -3.64 14.65 9.23
C THR A 125 -2.16 14.57 9.59
N VAL A 126 -1.72 15.35 10.58
CA VAL A 126 -0.40 15.20 11.19
C VAL A 126 -0.58 15.12 12.71
N SER A 127 -0.03 14.08 13.31
CA SER A 127 -0.34 13.69 14.69
C SER A 127 0.90 13.39 15.50
N ILE A 128 0.89 13.77 16.77
CA ILE A 128 1.89 13.34 17.75
C ILE A 128 1.49 11.94 18.22
N ASN A 129 2.16 10.90 17.71
CA ASN A 129 1.79 9.50 17.93
C ASN A 129 2.37 8.97 19.25
N GLU A 130 3.63 9.30 19.57
CA GLU A 130 4.27 8.93 20.84
C GLU A 130 4.46 10.09 21.80
N ASN A 131 4.37 9.78 23.09
CA ASN A 131 4.66 10.67 24.21
C ASN A 131 3.91 12.02 24.20
N PHE A 132 2.72 12.14 23.60
CA PHE A 132 1.95 13.40 23.59
C PHE A 132 1.71 13.96 25.01
N HIS A 133 1.98 15.26 25.21
CA HIS A 133 1.76 16.00 26.46
C HIS A 133 0.98 17.28 26.25
N THR A 134 0.23 17.71 27.27
CA THR A 134 -0.39 19.05 27.30
C THR A 134 0.67 20.14 27.14
N GLY A 135 0.48 21.02 26.17
CA GLY A 135 1.42 22.08 25.79
C GLY A 135 2.31 21.73 24.59
N ASP A 136 2.26 20.49 24.09
CA ASP A 136 2.70 20.16 22.74
C ASP A 136 1.77 20.85 21.70
N GLU A 137 2.33 21.26 20.55
CA GLU A 137 1.61 21.98 19.51
C GLU A 137 2.17 21.69 18.12
N LEU A 138 1.29 21.40 17.15
CA LEU A 138 1.59 21.33 15.72
C LEU A 138 0.88 22.48 14.99
N ARG A 139 1.59 23.16 14.09
CA ARG A 139 1.02 24.24 13.26
C ARG A 139 1.79 24.44 11.95
N LEU A 140 1.25 25.25 11.05
CA LEU A 140 1.97 25.76 9.89
C LEU A 140 2.94 26.88 10.27
N ALA A 141 4.03 27.02 9.52
CA ALA A 141 4.98 28.13 9.67
C ALA A 141 4.30 29.51 9.52
N THR A 142 4.73 30.48 10.33
CA THR A 142 4.17 31.84 10.31
C THR A 142 4.32 32.47 8.91
N GLY A 143 3.21 32.81 8.27
CA GLY A 143 3.20 33.41 6.92
C GLY A 143 3.06 32.40 5.78
N PHE A 144 3.07 31.10 6.06
CA PHE A 144 2.65 30.09 5.09
C PHE A 144 1.18 30.32 4.71
N THR A 145 0.86 30.22 3.41
CA THR A 145 -0.49 30.43 2.89
C THR A 145 -1.02 29.10 2.36
N LEU A 146 -2.14 28.63 2.91
CA LEU A 146 -2.81 27.41 2.43
C LEU A 146 -3.38 27.60 1.01
N PRO A 147 -3.48 26.52 0.21
CA PRO A 147 -4.20 26.53 -1.05
C PRO A 147 -5.67 26.94 -0.90
N SER A 148 -6.28 27.39 -2.00
CA SER A 148 -7.68 27.85 -1.98
C SER A 148 -8.63 26.70 -1.64
N GLY A 149 -9.45 26.88 -0.60
CA GLY A 149 -10.38 25.86 -0.11
C GLY A 149 -9.78 24.89 0.92
N VAL A 150 -8.47 24.95 1.18
CA VAL A 150 -7.82 24.16 2.22
C VAL A 150 -7.84 24.90 3.55
N THR A 151 -8.16 24.18 4.63
CA THR A 151 -8.17 24.68 6.00
C THR A 151 -7.34 23.78 6.92
N SER A 152 -6.86 24.32 8.05
CA SER A 152 -6.08 23.59 9.05
C SER A 152 -6.62 23.84 10.46
N ASN A 153 -6.78 22.79 11.27
CA ASN A 153 -7.23 22.89 12.66
C ASN A 153 -6.45 21.95 13.60
N TYR A 154 -5.85 22.49 14.65
CA TYR A 154 -5.13 21.70 15.66
C TYR A 154 -5.97 21.42 16.91
N SER A 155 -6.00 20.17 17.34
CA SER A 155 -6.65 19.70 18.56
C SER A 155 -5.63 19.52 19.68
N ALA A 156 -5.52 20.51 20.57
CA ALA A 156 -4.62 20.47 21.73
C ALA A 156 -5.02 19.42 22.81
N SER A 157 -6.15 18.73 22.64
CA SER A 157 -6.55 17.59 23.48
C SER A 157 -6.14 16.23 22.90
N THR A 158 -5.86 16.13 21.60
CA THR A 158 -5.54 14.85 20.93
C THR A 158 -4.18 14.86 20.21
N GLY A 159 -3.50 16.00 20.11
CA GLY A 159 -2.20 16.09 19.43
C GLY A 159 -2.27 16.08 17.90
N VAL A 160 -3.47 16.24 17.32
CA VAL A 160 -3.72 16.11 15.87
C VAL A 160 -3.96 17.46 15.21
N LEU A 161 -3.20 17.75 14.14
CA LEU A 161 -3.45 18.80 13.15
C LEU A 161 -4.21 18.18 11.98
N THR A 162 -5.47 18.57 11.78
CA THR A 162 -6.29 18.15 10.63
C THR A 162 -6.20 19.19 9.53
N LEU A 163 -5.99 18.72 8.30
CA LEU A 163 -6.13 19.49 7.06
C LEU A 163 -7.41 19.03 6.36
N SER A 164 -8.19 19.95 5.82
CA SER A 164 -9.45 19.64 5.13
C SER A 164 -9.59 20.46 3.85
N GLY A 165 -10.05 19.81 2.78
CA GLY A 165 -10.10 20.35 1.42
C GLY A 165 -9.18 19.58 0.47
N THR A 166 -9.48 19.66 -0.82
CA THR A 166 -8.74 18.96 -1.88
C THR A 166 -7.38 19.60 -2.15
N MET A 167 -6.34 18.77 -2.22
CA MET A 167 -4.95 19.16 -2.45
C MET A 167 -4.32 18.30 -3.54
N THR A 168 -3.49 18.91 -4.40
CA THR A 168 -2.54 18.19 -5.26
C THR A 168 -1.38 17.62 -4.43
N SER A 169 -0.66 16.65 -4.99
CA SER A 169 0.58 16.09 -4.42
C SER A 169 1.58 17.18 -3.99
N GLN A 170 1.84 18.16 -4.87
CA GLN A 170 2.80 19.24 -4.62
C GLN A 170 2.32 20.25 -3.56
N GLU A 171 1.02 20.52 -3.49
CA GLU A 171 0.44 21.36 -2.44
C GLU A 171 0.55 20.68 -1.07
N LEU A 172 0.21 19.39 -0.98
CA LEU A 172 0.31 18.63 0.26
C LEU A 172 1.77 18.52 0.74
N GLN A 173 2.70 18.22 -0.16
CA GLN A 173 4.13 18.20 0.16
C GLN A 173 4.59 19.56 0.69
N SER A 174 4.22 20.65 0.03
CA SER A 174 4.54 22.02 0.46
C SER A 174 3.98 22.34 1.85
N ILE A 175 2.77 21.85 2.16
CA ILE A 175 2.13 21.98 3.47
C ILE A 175 2.91 21.21 4.54
N PHE A 176 3.19 19.93 4.31
CA PHE A 176 3.91 19.08 5.27
C PHE A 176 5.33 19.60 5.55
N GLN A 177 6.06 20.02 4.51
CA GLN A 177 7.38 20.65 4.63
C GLN A 177 7.40 21.97 5.42
N ASN A 178 6.23 22.55 5.71
CA ASN A 178 6.06 23.77 6.51
C ASN A 178 5.39 23.53 7.87
N ILE A 179 5.14 22.28 8.27
CA ILE A 179 4.62 21.97 9.60
C ILE A 179 5.73 22.09 10.64
N GLN A 180 5.41 22.79 11.72
CA GLN A 180 6.29 23.06 12.84
C GLN A 180 5.73 22.46 14.13
N PHE A 181 6.63 21.90 14.93
CA PHE A 181 6.36 21.44 16.28
C PHE A 181 6.92 22.41 17.33
N ARG A 182 6.24 22.52 18.48
CA ARG A 182 6.73 23.16 19.70
C ARG A 182 6.19 22.40 20.91
N THR A 183 6.89 22.43 22.04
CA THR A 183 6.26 22.11 23.33
C THR A 183 6.52 23.16 24.41
N SER A 184 5.51 23.40 25.25
CA SER A 184 5.65 24.07 26.55
C SER A 184 5.61 23.09 27.75
N SER A 185 5.60 21.78 27.48
CA SER A 185 5.71 20.74 28.51
C SER A 185 7.11 20.74 29.13
N SER A 186 7.21 20.38 30.41
CA SER A 186 8.50 20.10 31.05
C SER A 186 9.03 18.69 30.77
N ASN A 187 8.32 17.88 29.98
CA ASN A 187 8.77 16.54 29.60
C ASN A 187 9.76 16.60 28.42
N VAL A 188 10.99 16.16 28.70
CA VAL A 188 12.15 16.16 27.78
C VAL A 188 12.29 14.90 26.92
N LEU A 189 11.39 13.92 27.05
CA LEU A 189 11.33 12.79 26.12
C LEU A 189 11.04 13.30 24.71
N GLU A 190 11.40 12.51 23.71
CA GLU A 190 11.11 12.79 22.31
C GLU A 190 9.61 12.65 22.01
N ARG A 191 9.16 13.22 20.89
CA ARG A 191 7.84 12.96 20.30
C ARG A 191 8.05 12.39 18.91
N GLU A 192 7.21 11.42 18.55
CA GLU A 192 7.06 11.01 17.16
C GLU A 192 5.92 11.80 16.52
N VAL A 193 6.21 12.48 15.41
CA VAL A 193 5.23 13.17 14.55
C VAL A 193 5.02 12.34 13.29
N VAL A 194 3.80 11.86 13.11
CA VAL A 194 3.38 11.03 11.96
C VAL A 194 2.54 11.89 11.02
N PHE A 195 2.82 11.77 9.73
CA PHE A 195 2.15 12.46 8.64
C PHE A 195 1.28 11.47 7.86
N ASN A 196 -0.02 11.76 7.69
CA ASN A 196 -0.97 10.87 7.04
C ASN A 196 -1.77 11.58 5.95
N ILE A 197 -2.12 10.84 4.89
CA ILE A 197 -2.82 11.34 3.71
C ILE A 197 -4.31 10.98 3.78
N GLY A 198 -5.18 11.96 3.52
CA GLY A 198 -6.63 11.78 3.55
C GLY A 198 -7.19 11.67 4.97
N GLY A 199 -8.33 10.99 5.09
CA GLY A 199 -8.89 10.55 6.38
C GLY A 199 -8.22 9.30 6.95
N GLY A 200 -7.30 8.67 6.21
CA GLY A 200 -6.54 7.50 6.66
C GLY A 200 -5.34 7.88 7.52
N VAL A 201 -5.00 7.02 8.49
CA VAL A 201 -3.75 7.07 9.26
C VAL A 201 -2.81 6.01 8.70
N SER A 202 -1.55 6.33 8.40
CA SER A 202 -0.57 5.35 7.94
C SER A 202 -0.02 4.52 9.11
N ASN A 203 0.13 3.22 8.93
CA ASN A 203 0.90 2.37 9.84
C ASN A 203 2.31 2.16 9.27
N SER A 204 3.32 2.71 9.93
CA SER A 204 4.73 2.59 9.56
C SER A 204 5.27 1.15 9.61
N ASP A 205 4.60 0.24 10.31
CA ASP A 205 5.04 -1.16 10.40
C ASP A 205 4.71 -1.98 9.14
N ASN A 206 3.78 -1.50 8.29
CA ASN A 206 3.33 -2.26 7.12
C ASN A 206 2.92 -1.44 5.89
N ASP A 207 3.25 -0.15 5.82
CA ASP A 207 2.99 0.77 4.69
C ASP A 207 1.50 0.92 4.26
N HIS A 208 0.57 0.46 5.08
CA HIS A 208 -0.87 0.56 4.83
C HIS A 208 -1.50 1.81 5.48
N TYR A 209 -2.68 2.19 4.99
CA TYR A 209 -3.47 3.32 5.45
C TYR A 209 -4.77 2.83 6.10
N TYR A 210 -5.26 3.52 7.12
CA TYR A 210 -6.39 3.05 7.95
C TYR A 210 -7.34 4.22 8.22
N GLU A 211 -8.46 4.28 7.50
CA GLU A 211 -9.57 5.21 7.77
C GLU A 211 -10.60 4.54 8.69
N TYR A 212 -10.89 5.13 9.85
CA TYR A 212 -12.03 4.74 10.68
C TYR A 212 -13.29 5.44 10.16
N VAL A 213 -14.23 4.68 9.60
CA VAL A 213 -15.50 5.22 9.08
C VAL A 213 -16.61 5.05 10.12
N SER A 214 -16.90 6.13 10.85
CA SER A 214 -17.95 6.13 11.88
C SER A 214 -19.36 6.02 11.27
N GLY A 215 -20.15 5.05 11.72
CA GLY A 215 -21.56 4.93 11.33
C GLY A 215 -22.17 3.58 11.73
N ALA A 216 -23.47 3.41 11.47
CA ALA A 216 -24.17 2.15 11.69
C ALA A 216 -24.27 1.36 10.38
N PHE A 217 -23.41 0.36 10.22
CA PHE A 217 -23.31 -0.47 9.02
C PHE A 217 -23.52 -1.96 9.36
N THR A 218 -24.10 -2.74 8.45
CA THR A 218 -23.84 -4.20 8.44
C THR A 218 -22.45 -4.48 7.88
N TRP A 219 -21.94 -5.69 8.12
CA TRP A 219 -20.65 -6.11 7.57
C TRP A 219 -20.61 -6.02 6.04
N GLU A 220 -21.69 -6.44 5.34
CA GLU A 220 -21.78 -6.37 3.88
C GLU A 220 -21.77 -4.94 3.36
N GLN A 221 -22.45 -4.02 4.05
CA GLN A 221 -22.44 -2.58 3.72
C GLN A 221 -21.04 -2.01 3.92
N ALA A 222 -20.44 -2.23 5.10
CA ALA A 222 -19.09 -1.77 5.39
C ALA A 222 -18.06 -2.26 4.36
N ARG A 223 -18.14 -3.55 3.95
CA ARG A 223 -17.27 -4.09 2.89
C ARG A 223 -17.53 -3.46 1.54
N ALA A 224 -18.80 -3.31 1.14
CA ALA A 224 -19.16 -2.71 -0.14
C ALA A 224 -18.70 -1.26 -0.21
N ASP A 225 -18.92 -0.47 0.84
CA ASP A 225 -18.53 0.94 0.92
C ASP A 225 -17.00 1.08 0.91
N ALA A 226 -16.27 0.26 1.68
CA ALA A 226 -14.80 0.22 1.64
C ALA A 226 -14.27 -0.14 0.23
N ALA A 227 -14.92 -1.08 -0.45
CA ALA A 227 -14.63 -1.45 -1.84
C ALA A 227 -15.05 -0.38 -2.88
N THR A 228 -15.57 0.78 -2.48
CA THR A 228 -15.70 1.98 -3.34
C THR A 228 -14.67 3.06 -3.05
N LYS A 229 -13.92 2.96 -1.95
CA LYS A 229 -12.86 3.91 -1.60
C LYS A 229 -11.61 3.64 -2.44
N THR A 230 -10.92 4.70 -2.83
CA THR A 230 -9.62 4.65 -3.49
C THR A 230 -8.67 5.65 -2.85
N LEU A 231 -7.43 5.25 -2.61
CA LEU A 231 -6.35 6.14 -2.17
C LEU A 231 -5.17 5.99 -3.13
N ASN A 232 -4.92 6.98 -3.99
CA ASN A 232 -3.82 6.96 -4.95
C ASN A 232 -3.77 5.71 -5.86
N GLY A 233 -4.91 5.34 -6.46
CA GLY A 233 -5.05 4.11 -7.24
C GLY A 233 -5.10 2.81 -6.42
N LEU A 234 -4.85 2.84 -5.11
CA LEU A 234 -5.06 1.68 -4.22
C LEU A 234 -6.55 1.53 -3.92
N GLN A 235 -7.09 0.34 -4.17
CA GLN A 235 -8.47 -0.02 -3.87
C GLN A 235 -8.64 -0.31 -2.36
N GLY A 236 -9.63 0.30 -1.72
CA GLY A 236 -9.93 0.09 -0.30
C GLY A 236 -10.67 -1.22 0.03
N TYR A 237 -10.53 -1.67 1.28
CA TYR A 237 -11.14 -2.90 1.80
C TYR A 237 -11.36 -2.82 3.34
N LEU A 238 -11.82 -3.91 3.98
CA LEU A 238 -11.90 -4.02 5.44
C LEU A 238 -10.61 -4.64 5.99
N ALA A 239 -10.22 -4.39 7.26
CA ALA A 239 -8.88 -4.82 7.68
C ALA A 239 -8.67 -6.32 7.61
N THR A 240 -7.45 -6.68 7.27
CA THR A 240 -6.93 -8.00 7.57
C THR A 240 -5.76 -7.77 8.51
N VAL A 241 -6.04 -7.94 9.80
CA VAL A 241 -5.02 -7.90 10.86
C VAL A 241 -4.17 -9.16 10.74
N THR A 242 -2.90 -8.96 10.43
CA THR A 242 -1.89 -10.00 10.18
C THR A 242 -0.81 -10.06 11.26
N SER A 243 -0.63 -9.01 12.06
CA SER A 243 0.33 -8.97 13.16
C SER A 243 -0.29 -8.42 14.46
N ALA A 244 0.38 -8.66 15.59
CA ALA A 244 -0.03 -8.12 16.89
C ALA A 244 0.18 -6.59 16.96
N SER A 245 1.29 -6.08 16.42
CA SER A 245 1.56 -4.63 16.33
C SER A 245 0.53 -3.91 15.47
N GLU A 246 0.12 -4.52 14.36
CA GLU A 246 -0.97 -4.00 13.52
C GLU A 246 -2.29 -3.97 14.29
N ASN A 247 -2.63 -5.04 15.03
CA ASN A 247 -3.83 -5.03 15.88
C ASN A 247 -3.79 -3.87 16.90
N GLU A 248 -2.66 -3.71 17.60
CA GLU A 248 -2.46 -2.64 18.57
C GLU A 248 -2.60 -1.26 17.90
N PHE A 249 -1.91 -1.01 16.78
CA PHE A 249 -2.03 0.21 15.99
C PHE A 249 -3.50 0.55 15.69
N ILE A 250 -4.27 -0.35 15.07
CA ILE A 250 -5.63 0.00 14.65
C ILE A 250 -6.56 0.19 15.86
N THR A 251 -6.36 -0.54 16.98
CA THR A 251 -7.16 -0.30 18.19
C THR A 251 -6.99 1.11 18.75
N THR A 252 -5.83 1.77 18.54
CA THR A 252 -5.65 3.17 18.93
C THR A 252 -6.39 4.19 18.05
N LYS A 253 -6.87 3.78 16.86
CA LYS A 253 -7.54 4.67 15.90
C LYS A 253 -9.07 4.51 15.89
N LEU A 254 -9.62 3.50 16.59
CA LEU A 254 -11.05 3.35 16.77
C LEU A 254 -11.63 4.40 17.74
N SER A 255 -12.83 4.90 17.42
CA SER A 255 -13.65 5.65 18.39
C SER A 255 -14.82 4.83 18.95
N ASP A 256 -15.14 3.70 18.33
CA ASP A 256 -16.15 2.70 18.72
C ASP A 256 -15.82 1.37 18.02
N ASP A 257 -16.57 0.29 18.26
CA ASP A 257 -16.38 -1.02 17.61
C ASP A 257 -16.48 -0.93 16.07
N GLY A 258 -15.51 -1.53 15.34
CA GLY A 258 -15.44 -1.51 13.87
C GLY A 258 -15.45 -2.88 13.20
N TRP A 259 -15.86 -2.97 11.92
CA TRP A 259 -15.93 -4.22 11.13
C TRP A 259 -14.61 -4.60 10.43
N LEU A 260 -14.27 -5.90 10.40
CA LEU A 260 -13.03 -6.49 9.82
C LEU A 260 -13.29 -7.30 8.56
N GLY A 261 -12.28 -7.49 7.72
CA GLY A 261 -12.35 -8.33 6.51
C GLY A 261 -12.57 -9.81 6.78
N GLY A 262 -12.35 -10.26 8.02
CA GLY A 262 -12.75 -11.60 8.47
C GLY A 262 -14.26 -11.80 8.42
N SER A 263 -14.71 -12.85 7.75
CA SER A 263 -16.09 -13.31 7.72
C SER A 263 -16.15 -14.83 7.69
N ASP A 264 -17.08 -15.41 8.46
CA ASP A 264 -17.46 -16.82 8.42
C ASP A 264 -18.65 -17.09 7.48
N SER A 265 -19.13 -16.06 6.77
CA SER A 265 -20.21 -16.19 5.79
C SER A 265 -19.78 -17.07 4.62
N TYR A 266 -20.46 -18.20 4.41
CA TYR A 266 -20.14 -19.16 3.34
C TYR A 266 -20.11 -18.52 1.95
N THR A 267 -20.94 -17.48 1.73
CA THR A 267 -21.00 -16.74 0.46
C THR A 267 -19.73 -15.91 0.26
N GLN A 268 -19.22 -15.27 1.31
CA GLN A 268 -18.00 -14.47 1.24
C GLN A 268 -16.76 -15.36 1.09
N ILE A 269 -16.70 -16.48 1.82
CA ILE A 269 -15.62 -17.46 1.70
C ILE A 269 -15.56 -18.03 0.27
N ASN A 270 -16.69 -18.45 -0.29
CA ASN A 270 -16.74 -18.94 -1.66
C ASN A 270 -16.33 -17.87 -2.69
N SER A 271 -16.76 -16.61 -2.47
CA SER A 271 -16.40 -15.49 -3.35
C SER A 271 -14.88 -15.20 -3.31
N ALA A 272 -14.27 -15.24 -2.13
CA ALA A 272 -12.82 -15.03 -1.96
C ALA A 272 -11.99 -16.18 -2.57
N LEU A 273 -12.50 -17.42 -2.52
CA LEU A 273 -11.86 -18.61 -3.10
C LEU A 273 -12.14 -18.80 -4.60
N GLY A 274 -12.93 -17.93 -5.24
CA GLY A 274 -13.38 -18.10 -6.62
C GLY A 274 -14.12 -19.42 -6.89
N SER A 275 -14.65 -20.09 -5.87
CA SER A 275 -15.14 -21.47 -5.95
C SER A 275 -16.21 -21.77 -4.90
N SER A 276 -17.18 -22.62 -5.26
CA SER A 276 -18.28 -23.02 -4.38
C SER A 276 -17.87 -24.14 -3.42
N LEU A 277 -16.99 -23.83 -2.46
CA LEU A 277 -16.46 -24.80 -1.49
C LEU A 277 -17.49 -25.23 -0.42
N TYR A 278 -18.39 -24.31 -0.03
CA TYR A 278 -19.44 -24.53 0.97
C TYR A 278 -20.82 -24.33 0.34
N ALA A 279 -21.78 -25.23 0.58
CA ALA A 279 -23.13 -25.10 0.00
C ALA A 279 -24.05 -24.20 0.84
N ASN A 280 -23.76 -24.02 2.13
CA ASN A 280 -24.57 -23.25 3.09
C ASN A 280 -23.73 -22.83 4.31
N GLN A 281 -24.32 -21.98 5.15
CA GLN A 281 -23.67 -21.42 6.33
C GLN A 281 -23.24 -22.48 7.36
N THR A 282 -24.07 -23.50 7.60
CA THR A 282 -23.78 -24.58 8.55
C THR A 282 -22.53 -25.39 8.18
N GLU A 283 -22.25 -25.57 6.88
CA GLU A 283 -21.04 -26.24 6.40
C GLU A 283 -19.76 -25.42 6.59
N ALA A 284 -19.85 -24.08 6.53
CA ALA A 284 -18.74 -23.18 6.80
C ALA A 284 -18.40 -23.14 8.30
N GLU A 285 -19.41 -22.96 9.14
CA GLU A 285 -19.27 -22.90 10.61
C GLU A 285 -18.76 -24.21 11.20
N ALA A 286 -19.16 -25.36 10.64
CA ALA A 286 -18.73 -26.69 11.11
C ALA A 286 -17.21 -26.95 11.01
N LYS A 287 -16.43 -26.08 10.37
CA LYS A 287 -14.96 -26.16 10.28
C LYS A 287 -14.20 -25.07 11.03
N ASN A 288 -14.84 -23.96 11.41
CA ASN A 288 -14.18 -22.78 11.99
C ASN A 288 -14.38 -22.64 13.51
N SER A 289 -13.83 -23.58 14.28
CA SER A 289 -13.80 -23.46 15.76
C SER A 289 -12.57 -22.69 16.27
N ARG A 290 -12.56 -21.34 16.18
CA ARG A 290 -11.72 -20.39 16.96
C ARG A 290 -12.25 -18.94 16.80
N GLN A 291 -12.06 -18.09 17.82
CA GLN A 291 -12.90 -16.89 18.05
C GLN A 291 -12.30 -15.51 17.65
N LEU A 292 -13.12 -14.70 16.96
CA LEU A 292 -13.45 -13.25 17.12
C LEU A 292 -12.44 -12.16 17.58
N SER A 293 -12.25 -11.11 16.73
CA SER A 293 -12.34 -9.62 17.02
C SER A 293 -12.06 -8.77 15.75
N THR A 294 -12.39 -7.45 15.65
CA THR A 294 -12.60 -6.72 14.35
C THR A 294 -12.06 -5.24 14.17
N MET A 295 -11.73 -4.70 12.94
CA MET A 295 -11.13 -3.34 12.56
C MET A 295 -11.00 -3.03 10.99
N GLN A 296 -10.53 -1.86 10.47
CA GLN A 296 -10.57 -1.46 8.99
C GLN A 296 -9.20 -1.03 8.32
N LYS A 297 -8.84 -1.42 7.06
CA LYS A 297 -7.48 -1.27 6.38
C LYS A 297 -7.54 -1.03 4.86
N PHE A 298 -6.56 -0.29 4.35
CA PHE A 298 -6.32 0.07 2.95
C PHE A 298 -4.84 -0.22 2.62
#